data_AF-A0A8K0JZY3-F1
#
_entry.id   AF-A0A8K0JZY3-F1
#
_cell.length_a   1.000
_cell.length_b   1.000
_cell.length_c   1.000
_cell.angle_alpha   90.00
_cell.angle_beta   90.00
_cell.angle_gamma   90.00
#
_symmetry.space_group_name_H-M   'P 1'
#
loop_
_entity.id
_entity.type
_entity.pdbx_description
1 polymer ?
#
loop_
_entity_poly.entity_id
_entity_poly.type
_entity_poly.pdbx_seq_one_letter_code
_entity_poly.pdbx_strand_id
1 'polypeptide(L)'
;MGDNSQFFILMPDGNLLLFSIPNCLKRKIIFTVFLHRNVLSQVILHKLSFYNNIYLSFFFADHVIELTRQSENKTQALLAALYERMSGPARPTVAILFDDLRRFLLEPEEDEFEDELDGEASKDGEGPKKSSRSEFIIPAPSPDEAVSQFFTELFPLVYRLVDENLELGDTSWATRSEVLPFGDSPRRAATSVGRALGATRVLLRSLRMGSAAVATASRRLQRSGRSSPCDAALLRMTYCARCRGIPPTLRPCAGLCLNALRGCLTPLAELELPWAAYVESAERLVAAMVGDPPTAPAQVYTSDSTSTSSRHGVARILASLDSWISEAIMYALENGPTLEKKVEFLNIVLKPLRSHATAVEKP
;
A
#
# COMPACT_ATOMS: atom_id res chain seq x y z
N MET A 1 36.71 -41.29 34.42
CA MET A 1 35.74 -42.29 34.89
C MET A 1 34.45 -42.06 34.14
N GLY A 2 34.15 -42.94 33.18
CA GLY A 2 32.87 -42.90 32.47
C GLY A 2 31.81 -43.61 33.32
N ASP A 3 30.65 -42.98 33.46
CA ASP A 3 29.51 -43.62 34.10
C ASP A 3 28.83 -44.54 33.08
N ASN A 4 29.24 -45.80 33.07
CA ASN A 4 28.51 -46.89 32.43
C ASN A 4 27.44 -47.37 33.40
N SER A 5 26.33 -46.66 33.53
CA SER A 5 25.17 -47.17 34.26
C SER A 5 24.52 -48.30 33.45
N GLN A 6 24.93 -49.53 33.74
CA GLN A 6 24.28 -50.75 33.26
C GLN A 6 23.00 -50.97 34.05
N PHE A 7 21.88 -51.15 33.35
CA PHE A 7 20.62 -51.56 33.97
C PHE A 7 20.37 -53.02 33.67
N PHE A 8 19.93 -53.74 34.68
CA PHE A 8 19.63 -55.16 34.63
C PHE A 8 18.12 -55.36 34.80
N ILE A 9 17.49 -56.13 33.91
CA ILE A 9 16.12 -56.59 34.08
C ILE A 9 16.19 -58.12 34.22
N LEU A 10 15.66 -58.63 35.33
CA LEU A 10 15.58 -60.06 35.62
C LEU A 10 14.34 -60.62 34.93
N MET A 11 14.52 -61.54 33.99
CA MET A 11 13.42 -62.20 33.29
C MET A 11 12.86 -63.35 34.17
N PRO A 12 11.61 -63.80 33.95
CA PRO A 12 10.95 -64.83 34.77
C PRO A 12 11.65 -66.21 34.77
N ASP A 13 12.56 -66.44 33.82
CA ASP A 13 13.39 -67.64 33.67
C ASP A 13 14.76 -67.52 34.39
N GLY A 14 15.01 -66.41 35.10
CA GLY A 14 16.21 -66.19 35.91
C GLY A 14 17.42 -65.66 35.14
N ASN A 15 17.29 -65.39 33.84
CA ASN A 15 18.36 -64.80 33.03
C ASN A 15 18.40 -63.27 33.14
N LEU A 16 19.62 -62.72 33.26
CA LEU A 16 19.90 -61.28 33.27
C LEU A 16 20.28 -60.81 31.86
N LEU A 17 19.41 -60.02 31.22
CA LEU A 17 19.74 -59.39 29.93
C LEU A 17 20.50 -58.08 30.14
N LEU A 18 21.72 -58.03 29.61
CA LEU A 18 22.60 -56.87 29.68
C LEU A 18 22.30 -55.90 28.51
N PHE A 19 21.55 -54.84 28.77
CA PHE A 19 21.33 -53.79 27.78
C PHE A 19 22.39 -52.68 27.94
N SER A 20 23.39 -52.69 27.06
CA SER A 20 24.20 -51.48 26.81
C SER A 20 23.42 -50.58 25.87
N ILE A 21 22.61 -49.68 26.42
CA ILE A 21 21.86 -48.72 25.62
C ILE A 21 22.85 -47.64 25.16
N PRO A 22 23.06 -47.38 23.86
CA PRO A 22 23.68 -46.13 23.44
C PRO A 22 22.62 -45.02 23.61
N ASN A 23 22.48 -44.59 24.86
CA ASN A 23 21.64 -43.52 25.36
C ASN A 23 22.22 -42.15 24.95
N CYS A 24 22.34 -41.86 23.65
CA CYS A 24 22.42 -40.46 23.21
C CYS A 24 21.01 -39.83 23.31
N LEU A 25 20.57 -39.64 24.55
CA LEU A 25 19.54 -38.72 25.04
C LEU A 25 18.32 -38.44 24.14
N LYS A 26 17.32 -39.32 24.18
CA LYS A 26 15.97 -39.04 23.64
C LYS A 26 15.42 -37.67 24.11
N ARG A 27 15.61 -37.27 25.37
CA ARG A 27 14.98 -36.03 25.92
C ARG A 27 15.75 -34.73 25.66
N LYS A 28 17.08 -34.71 25.79
CA LYS A 28 17.87 -33.51 25.44
C LYS A 28 17.95 -33.29 23.93
N ILE A 29 17.97 -34.35 23.11
CA ILE A 29 17.96 -34.20 21.65
C ILE A 29 16.61 -33.63 21.20
N ILE A 30 15.47 -34.10 21.73
CA ILE A 30 14.16 -33.50 21.42
C ILE A 30 14.14 -32.00 21.79
N PHE A 31 14.53 -31.63 23.01
CA PHE A 31 14.53 -30.21 23.42
C PHE A 31 15.48 -29.34 22.58
N THR A 32 16.62 -29.90 22.14
CA THR A 32 17.62 -29.14 21.37
C THR A 32 17.32 -29.12 19.86
N VAL A 33 16.60 -30.11 19.32
CA VAL A 33 16.02 -30.08 17.96
C VAL A 33 14.93 -29.02 17.89
N PHE A 34 14.08 -28.94 18.91
CA PHE A 34 13.15 -27.82 19.08
C PHE A 34 13.90 -26.48 19.13
N LEU A 35 15.04 -26.42 19.83
CA LEU A 35 15.87 -25.21 19.89
C LEU A 35 16.51 -24.84 18.54
N HIS A 36 17.13 -25.77 17.82
CA HIS A 36 17.70 -25.50 16.49
C HIS A 36 16.64 -25.19 15.44
N ARG A 37 15.46 -25.81 15.53
CA ARG A 37 14.30 -25.45 14.73
C ARG A 37 13.85 -24.03 15.04
N ASN A 38 13.78 -23.67 16.32
CA ASN A 38 13.50 -22.29 16.73
C ASN A 38 14.56 -21.33 16.22
N VAL A 39 15.85 -21.67 16.24
CA VAL A 39 16.91 -20.82 15.68
C VAL A 39 16.79 -20.71 14.16
N LEU A 40 16.55 -21.80 13.43
CA LEU A 40 16.38 -21.76 11.97
C LEU A 40 15.14 -20.95 11.57
N SER A 41 14.02 -21.19 12.26
CA SER A 41 12.81 -20.39 12.13
C SER A 41 13.11 -18.93 12.45
N GLN A 42 13.74 -18.61 13.57
CA GLN A 42 14.12 -17.23 13.93
C GLN A 42 15.08 -16.58 12.93
N VAL A 43 16.03 -17.30 12.35
CA VAL A 43 16.94 -16.76 11.32
C VAL A 43 16.18 -16.47 10.03
N ILE A 44 15.30 -17.38 9.60
CA ILE A 44 14.47 -17.20 8.40
C ILE A 44 13.43 -16.10 8.64
N LEU A 45 12.82 -16.06 9.82
CA LEU A 45 11.88 -15.03 10.24
C LEU A 45 12.56 -13.68 10.39
N HIS A 46 13.79 -13.60 10.90
CA HIS A 46 14.55 -12.35 10.97
C HIS A 46 14.92 -11.85 9.57
N LYS A 47 15.26 -12.76 8.64
CA LYS A 47 15.47 -12.41 7.22
C LYS A 47 14.16 -11.94 6.60
N LEU A 48 13.07 -12.69 6.75
CA LEU A 48 11.74 -12.34 6.24
C LEU A 48 11.15 -11.08 6.90
N SER A 49 11.47 -10.81 8.17
CA SER A 49 11.04 -9.62 8.91
C SER A 49 11.87 -8.39 8.59
N PHE A 50 13.14 -8.55 8.22
CA PHE A 50 13.89 -7.47 7.58
C PHE A 50 13.25 -7.08 6.24
N TYR A 51 12.63 -8.05 5.55
CA TYR A 51 11.75 -7.83 4.40
C TYR A 51 10.28 -7.56 4.77
N ASN A 52 9.91 -7.40 6.05
CA ASN A 52 8.53 -7.09 6.42
C ASN A 52 8.20 -5.68 5.93
N ASN A 53 7.61 -5.69 4.75
CA ASN A 53 7.08 -4.61 3.95
C ASN A 53 6.02 -3.75 4.68
N ILE A 54 5.62 -4.14 5.90
CA ILE A 54 4.64 -3.43 6.72
C ILE A 54 5.14 -2.03 7.12
N TYR A 55 6.41 -1.90 7.51
CA TYR A 55 7.01 -0.61 7.83
C TYR A 55 7.22 0.24 6.58
N LEU A 56 7.49 -0.40 5.44
CA LEU A 56 7.69 0.29 4.18
C LEU A 56 6.36 0.87 3.65
N SER A 57 5.27 0.10 3.70
CA SER A 57 3.93 0.59 3.37
C SER A 57 3.52 1.75 4.28
N PHE A 58 3.71 1.62 5.59
CA PHE A 58 3.37 2.67 6.56
C PHE A 58 4.20 3.94 6.34
N PHE A 59 5.54 3.81 6.25
CA PHE A 59 6.43 4.94 6.03
C PHE A 59 6.15 5.64 4.69
N PHE A 60 5.86 4.87 3.64
CA PHE A 60 5.51 5.44 2.34
C PHE A 60 4.17 6.19 2.38
N ALA A 61 3.15 5.62 3.05
CA ALA A 61 1.87 6.30 3.24
C ALA A 61 2.05 7.63 4.01
N ASP A 62 2.75 7.60 5.14
CA ASP A 62 3.06 8.78 5.95
C ASP A 62 3.78 9.85 5.14
N HIS A 63 4.75 9.44 4.31
CA HIS A 63 5.49 10.37 3.46
C HIS A 63 4.59 11.08 2.44
N VAL A 64 3.71 10.34 1.75
CA VAL A 64 2.81 10.94 0.75
C VAL A 64 1.75 11.82 1.43
N ILE A 65 1.27 11.45 2.61
CA ILE A 65 0.35 12.26 3.42
C ILE A 65 1.00 13.58 3.84
N GLU A 66 2.26 13.53 4.29
CA GLU A 66 2.99 14.75 4.64
C GLU A 66 3.25 15.63 3.41
N LEU A 67 3.55 15.05 2.24
CA LEU A 67 3.66 15.80 0.98
C LEU A 67 2.35 16.49 0.61
N THR A 68 1.20 15.84 0.80
CA THR A 68 -0.12 16.45 0.55
C THR A 68 -0.38 17.60 1.52
N ARG A 69 -0.03 17.45 2.80
CA ARG A 69 -0.14 18.52 3.81
C ARG A 69 0.77 19.72 3.50
N GLN A 70 2.00 19.47 3.04
CA GLN A 70 2.91 20.52 2.61
C GLN A 70 2.39 21.26 1.38
N SER A 71 1.86 20.52 0.41
CA SER A 71 1.21 21.10 -0.77
C SER A 71 0.00 21.96 -0.40
N GLU A 72 -0.81 21.53 0.55
CA GLU A 72 -1.94 22.32 1.06
C GLU A 72 -1.48 23.65 1.65
N ASN A 73 -0.52 23.61 2.58
CA ASN A 73 0.04 24.80 3.21
C ASN A 73 0.66 25.76 2.18
N LYS A 74 1.39 25.22 1.20
CA LYS A 74 2.00 25.99 0.10
C LYS A 74 0.94 26.66 -0.76
N THR A 75 -0.12 25.94 -1.11
CA THR A 75 -1.25 26.47 -1.90
C THR A 75 -1.95 27.60 -1.15
N GLN A 76 -2.26 27.40 0.14
CA GLN A 76 -2.90 28.43 0.96
C GLN A 76 -2.01 29.67 1.12
N ALA A 77 -0.70 29.49 1.31
CA ALA A 77 0.26 30.59 1.39
C ALA A 77 0.36 31.37 0.06
N LEU A 78 0.38 30.67 -1.08
CA LEU A 78 0.37 31.28 -2.40
C LEU A 78 -0.90 32.10 -2.62
N LEU A 79 -2.07 31.55 -2.30
CA LEU A 79 -3.34 32.27 -2.44
C LEU A 79 -3.39 33.50 -1.53
N ALA A 80 -2.90 33.41 -0.29
CA ALA A 80 -2.83 34.55 0.60
C ALA A 80 -1.92 35.67 0.09
N ALA A 81 -0.81 35.30 -0.57
CA ALA A 81 0.17 36.26 -1.10
C ALA A 81 -0.26 36.91 -2.42
N LEU A 82 -0.89 36.16 -3.34
CA LEU A 82 -1.17 36.62 -4.70
C LEU A 82 -2.65 36.93 -4.97
N TYR A 83 -3.57 36.35 -4.19
CA TYR A 83 -5.02 36.44 -4.40
C TYR A 83 -5.75 36.76 -3.09
N GLU A 84 -5.30 37.79 -2.37
CA GLU A 84 -5.74 38.13 -1.00
C GLU A 84 -7.28 38.12 -0.83
N ARG A 85 -8.00 38.77 -1.74
CA ARG A 85 -9.48 38.89 -1.72
C ARG A 85 -10.20 37.54 -1.85
N MET A 86 -9.59 36.59 -2.55
CA MET A 86 -10.10 35.24 -2.75
C MET A 86 -9.61 34.27 -1.65
N SER A 87 -8.44 34.54 -1.06
CA SER A 87 -7.73 33.61 -0.19
C SER A 87 -8.57 33.12 0.99
N GLY A 88 -9.27 34.02 1.69
CA GLY A 88 -10.16 33.68 2.80
C GLY A 88 -11.30 32.75 2.38
N PRO A 89 -12.15 33.16 1.41
CA PRO A 89 -13.22 32.33 0.86
C PRO A 89 -12.76 30.99 0.25
N ALA A 90 -11.55 30.92 -0.32
CA ALA A 90 -11.04 29.71 -0.97
C ALA A 90 -10.42 28.69 -0.01
N ARG A 91 -10.03 29.09 1.21
CA ARG A 91 -9.46 28.19 2.23
C ARG A 91 -10.25 26.90 2.45
N PRO A 92 -11.58 26.91 2.68
CA PRO A 92 -12.34 25.68 2.87
C PRO A 92 -12.28 24.77 1.63
N THR A 93 -12.40 25.35 0.43
CA THR A 93 -12.33 24.60 -0.84
C THR A 93 -10.97 23.93 -1.04
N VAL A 94 -9.88 24.63 -0.72
CA VAL A 94 -8.52 24.07 -0.76
C VAL A 94 -8.37 22.95 0.28
N ALA A 95 -8.83 23.17 1.52
CA ALA A 95 -8.73 22.16 2.57
C ALA A 95 -9.50 20.88 2.22
N ILE A 96 -10.71 21.01 1.65
CA ILE A 96 -11.52 19.87 1.21
C ILE A 96 -10.79 19.07 0.13
N LEU A 97 -10.24 19.73 -0.90
CA LEU A 97 -9.46 19.04 -1.95
C LEU A 97 -8.36 18.18 -1.33
N PHE A 98 -7.48 18.78 -0.54
CA PHE A 98 -6.34 18.06 0.02
C PHE A 98 -6.75 16.99 1.03
N ASP A 99 -7.88 17.16 1.72
CA ASP A 99 -8.43 16.12 2.59
C ASP A 99 -8.98 14.93 1.80
N ASP A 100 -9.70 15.17 0.72
CA ASP A 100 -10.18 14.12 -0.19
C ASP A 100 -9.00 13.31 -0.77
N LEU A 101 -7.92 13.99 -1.19
CA LEU A 101 -6.70 13.32 -1.68
C LEU A 101 -6.05 12.43 -0.60
N ARG A 102 -6.03 12.87 0.66
CA ARG A 102 -5.50 12.07 1.79
C ARG A 102 -6.40 10.90 2.13
N ARG A 103 -7.72 11.11 2.18
CA ARG A 103 -8.69 10.04 2.46
C ARG A 103 -8.60 8.95 1.39
N PHE A 104 -8.49 9.32 0.12
CA PHE A 104 -8.28 8.36 -0.97
C PHE A 104 -7.04 7.47 -0.77
N LEU A 105 -5.96 7.97 -0.16
CA LEU A 105 -4.76 7.18 0.14
C LEU A 105 -4.92 6.28 1.38
N LEU A 106 -5.81 6.64 2.30
CA LEU A 106 -6.02 5.98 3.59
C LEU A 106 -7.15 4.96 3.57
N GLU A 107 -8.04 5.00 2.59
CA GLU A 107 -9.16 4.07 2.49
C GLU A 107 -8.69 2.61 2.48
N PRO A 108 -9.15 1.78 3.43
CA PRO A 108 -9.04 0.34 3.31
C PRO A 108 -9.92 -0.11 2.15
N GLU A 109 -9.38 -0.88 1.22
CA GLU A 109 -10.21 -1.51 0.19
C GLU A 109 -11.01 -2.65 0.82
N GLU A 110 -12.29 -2.75 0.45
CA GLU A 110 -13.25 -3.75 0.97
C GLU A 110 -12.81 -5.22 0.72
N ASP A 111 -11.75 -5.44 -0.08
CA ASP A 111 -11.23 -6.76 -0.48
C ASP A 111 -10.17 -7.35 0.47
N GLU A 112 -9.82 -6.70 1.60
CA GLU A 112 -8.81 -7.26 2.52
C GLU A 112 -9.37 -8.43 3.35
N PHE A 113 -9.22 -9.64 2.78
CA PHE A 113 -9.13 -10.95 3.45
C PHE A 113 -10.37 -11.41 4.23
N GLU A 114 -11.23 -12.16 3.55
CA GLU A 114 -11.83 -13.34 4.19
C GLU A 114 -10.67 -14.27 4.60
N ASP A 115 -10.15 -14.10 5.83
CA ASP A 115 -9.27 -15.10 6.43
C ASP A 115 -10.11 -16.39 6.54
N GLU A 116 -9.84 -17.32 5.62
CA GLU A 116 -10.23 -18.71 5.65
C GLU A 116 -9.63 -19.31 6.94
N LEU A 117 -10.37 -19.16 8.04
CA LEU A 117 -10.09 -19.77 9.32
C LEU A 117 -10.29 -21.27 9.14
N ASP A 118 -9.20 -21.97 8.85
CA ASP A 118 -9.10 -23.43 9.00
C ASP A 118 -9.71 -23.83 10.35
N GLY A 119 -10.84 -24.52 10.29
CA GLY A 119 -11.61 -24.92 11.44
C GLY A 119 -10.86 -25.94 12.30
N GLU A 120 -10.58 -25.56 13.55
CA GLU A 120 -10.56 -26.51 14.66
C GLU A 120 -11.78 -26.22 15.53
N ALA A 121 -12.79 -27.07 15.36
CA ALA A 121 -13.99 -27.07 16.17
C ALA A 121 -13.61 -27.34 17.64
N SER A 122 -13.58 -26.28 18.45
CA SER A 122 -13.65 -26.39 19.90
C SER A 122 -15.03 -25.94 20.34
N LYS A 123 -15.86 -26.91 20.76
CA LYS A 123 -17.05 -26.65 21.57
C LYS A 123 -16.58 -25.95 22.84
N ASP A 124 -17.01 -24.70 23.05
CA ASP A 124 -17.63 -24.21 24.28
C ASP A 124 -17.97 -22.72 24.10
N GLY A 125 -19.00 -22.29 24.80
CA GLY A 125 -19.83 -21.11 24.47
C GLY A 125 -19.18 -19.73 24.64
N GLU A 126 -19.95 -18.74 24.18
CA GLU A 126 -19.79 -17.28 24.32
C GLU A 126 -18.82 -16.58 23.34
N GLY A 127 -19.29 -16.37 22.11
CA GLY A 127 -18.64 -15.45 21.16
C GLY A 127 -18.84 -13.97 21.54
N PRO A 128 -17.85 -13.09 21.29
CA PRO A 128 -17.98 -11.67 21.57
C PRO A 128 -18.95 -11.02 20.58
N LYS A 129 -19.97 -10.33 21.11
CA LYS A 129 -20.95 -9.56 20.34
C LYS A 129 -20.23 -8.46 19.56
N LYS A 130 -20.15 -8.61 18.22
CA LYS A 130 -19.73 -7.53 17.31
C LYS A 130 -20.82 -6.45 17.33
N SER A 131 -20.54 -5.34 18.01
CA SER A 131 -21.34 -4.13 17.94
C SER A 131 -21.09 -3.48 16.58
N SER A 132 -21.87 -3.86 15.58
CA SER A 132 -21.90 -3.17 14.28
C SER A 132 -22.64 -1.84 14.43
N ARG A 133 -21.93 -0.81 14.87
CA ARG A 133 -22.29 0.57 14.55
C ARG A 133 -21.61 0.88 13.22
N SER A 134 -22.33 0.61 12.12
CA SER A 134 -21.95 1.10 10.80
C SER A 134 -22.06 2.62 10.83
N GLU A 135 -20.93 3.27 11.07
CA GLU A 135 -20.77 4.68 10.76
C GLU A 135 -20.86 4.78 9.22
N PHE A 136 -21.76 5.61 8.71
CA PHE A 136 -21.93 5.84 7.28
C PHE A 136 -20.68 6.57 6.78
N ILE A 137 -19.63 5.82 6.45
CA ILE A 137 -18.41 6.35 5.85
C ILE A 137 -18.78 6.71 4.40
N ILE A 138 -18.88 8.00 4.11
CA ILE A 138 -18.98 8.47 2.73
C ILE A 138 -17.65 8.10 2.06
N PRO A 139 -17.66 7.30 0.98
CA PRO A 139 -16.44 6.99 0.24
C PRO A 139 -15.78 8.28 -0.24
N ALA A 140 -14.48 8.38 -0.07
CA ALA A 140 -13.70 9.46 -0.63
C ALA A 140 -13.90 9.47 -2.16
N PRO A 141 -14.07 10.65 -2.76
CA PRO A 141 -14.15 10.75 -4.21
C PRO A 141 -12.84 10.31 -4.85
N SER A 142 -12.91 9.88 -6.11
CA SER A 142 -11.68 9.64 -6.88
C SER A 142 -10.84 10.93 -6.97
N PRO A 143 -9.51 10.86 -7.09
CA PRO A 143 -8.70 12.08 -7.12
C PRO A 143 -9.03 12.98 -8.34
N ASP A 144 -9.41 12.38 -9.47
CA ASP A 144 -9.88 13.10 -10.66
C ASP A 144 -11.17 13.89 -10.37
N GLU A 145 -12.11 13.27 -9.65
CA GLU A 145 -13.37 13.88 -9.24
C GLU A 145 -13.14 14.98 -8.20
N ALA A 146 -12.31 14.73 -7.19
CA ALA A 146 -11.96 15.72 -6.18
C ALA A 146 -11.35 17.00 -6.80
N VAL A 147 -10.44 16.83 -7.76
CA VAL A 147 -9.84 17.97 -8.50
C VAL A 147 -10.89 18.68 -9.35
N SER A 148 -11.76 17.95 -10.04
CA SER A 148 -12.81 18.54 -10.88
C SER A 148 -13.83 19.32 -10.04
N GLN A 149 -14.23 18.78 -8.89
CA GLN A 149 -15.10 19.44 -7.92
C GLN A 149 -14.43 20.68 -7.34
N PHE A 150 -13.14 20.61 -7.01
CA PHE A 150 -12.36 21.75 -6.54
C PHE A 150 -12.41 22.92 -7.53
N PHE A 151 -12.15 22.69 -8.81
CA PHE A 151 -12.23 23.77 -9.82
C PHE A 151 -13.66 24.30 -10.00
N THR A 152 -14.67 23.44 -9.81
CA THR A 152 -16.08 23.85 -9.85
C THR A 152 -16.41 24.83 -8.72
N GLU A 153 -15.97 24.52 -7.51
CA GLU A 153 -16.15 25.38 -6.34
C GLU A 153 -15.23 26.61 -6.33
N LEU A 154 -14.08 26.55 -7.03
CA LEU A 154 -13.13 27.65 -7.08
C LEU A 154 -13.63 28.81 -7.93
N PHE A 155 -14.33 28.57 -9.05
CA PHE A 155 -14.59 29.70 -9.94
C PHE A 155 -15.58 30.75 -9.49
N PRO A 156 -16.64 30.53 -8.71
CA PRO A 156 -17.42 31.66 -8.22
C PRO A 156 -16.54 32.66 -7.46
N LEU A 157 -15.45 32.17 -6.86
CA LEU A 157 -14.46 33.00 -6.19
C LEU A 157 -13.58 33.75 -7.19
N VAL A 158 -13.17 33.11 -8.30
CA VAL A 158 -12.34 33.70 -9.38
C VAL A 158 -13.13 34.68 -10.23
N TYR A 159 -14.36 34.33 -10.59
CA TYR A 159 -15.23 35.16 -11.40
C TYR A 159 -15.61 36.46 -10.69
N ARG A 160 -15.77 36.45 -9.35
CA ARG A 160 -15.92 37.68 -8.56
C ARG A 160 -14.70 38.61 -8.56
N LEU A 161 -13.55 38.14 -9.04
CA LEU A 161 -12.40 39.01 -9.33
C LEU A 161 -12.49 39.65 -10.72
N VAL A 162 -13.23 39.03 -11.64
CA VAL A 162 -13.46 39.53 -13.01
C VAL A 162 -14.63 40.50 -13.04
N ASP A 163 -15.76 40.14 -12.41
CA ASP A 163 -16.97 40.94 -12.32
C ASP A 163 -17.49 40.96 -10.87
N GLU A 164 -17.45 42.14 -10.25
CA GLU A 164 -17.86 42.35 -8.86
C GLU A 164 -19.39 42.38 -8.68
N ASN A 165 -20.15 42.58 -9.75
CA ASN A 165 -21.59 42.85 -9.70
C ASN A 165 -22.46 41.63 -9.98
N LEU A 166 -21.88 40.52 -10.45
CA LEU A 166 -22.66 39.34 -10.82
C LEU A 166 -22.87 38.37 -9.66
N GLU A 167 -24.12 38.26 -9.22
CA GLU A 167 -24.58 37.15 -8.39
C GLU A 167 -24.68 35.88 -9.24
N LEU A 168 -23.64 35.05 -9.15
CA LEU A 168 -23.62 33.73 -9.73
C LEU A 168 -24.58 32.80 -8.96
N GLY A 169 -25.85 32.79 -9.37
CA GLY A 169 -26.90 31.97 -8.74
C GLY A 169 -26.85 30.47 -9.03
N ASP A 170 -25.77 29.95 -9.62
CA ASP A 170 -25.56 28.53 -9.89
C ASP A 170 -24.06 28.25 -9.95
N THR A 171 -23.52 27.21 -9.30
CA THR A 171 -22.09 26.81 -9.39
C THR A 171 -21.82 25.92 -10.62
N SER A 172 -22.87 25.51 -11.33
CA SER A 172 -22.82 24.60 -12.48
C SER A 172 -22.25 25.18 -13.78
N TRP A 173 -21.86 26.46 -13.83
CA TRP A 173 -21.22 27.04 -15.03
C TRP A 173 -19.79 26.47 -15.23
N ALA A 174 -19.15 25.91 -14.20
CA ALA A 174 -17.76 25.43 -14.27
C ALA A 174 -17.61 24.18 -15.11
N THR A 175 -18.64 23.34 -15.01
CA THR A 175 -18.74 22.05 -15.66
C THR A 175 -19.30 22.16 -17.07
N ARG A 176 -19.69 23.37 -17.52
CA ARG A 176 -20.13 23.60 -18.89
C ARG A 176 -18.96 23.71 -19.84
N SER A 177 -18.98 22.83 -20.85
CA SER A 177 -17.99 22.79 -21.92
C SER A 177 -17.90 24.08 -22.73
N GLU A 178 -18.93 24.94 -22.73
CA GLU A 178 -18.88 26.21 -23.46
C GLU A 178 -18.10 27.30 -22.72
N VAL A 179 -18.09 27.28 -21.37
CA VAL A 179 -17.49 28.34 -20.55
C VAL A 179 -15.99 28.11 -20.40
N LEU A 180 -15.58 26.88 -20.04
CA LEU A 180 -14.17 26.46 -19.84
C LEU A 180 -13.29 27.57 -19.24
N PRO A 181 -13.61 28.02 -18.03
CA PRO A 181 -13.05 29.27 -17.53
C PRO A 181 -11.57 29.19 -17.17
N PHE A 182 -11.11 27.99 -16.86
CA PHE A 182 -9.71 27.68 -16.58
C PHE A 182 -9.01 27.00 -17.77
N GLY A 183 -9.65 26.98 -18.94
CA GLY A 183 -9.18 26.26 -20.11
C GLY A 183 -9.02 24.76 -19.83
N ASP A 184 -7.92 24.19 -20.32
CA ASP A 184 -7.60 22.76 -20.17
C ASP A 184 -6.95 22.40 -18.82
N SER A 185 -6.68 23.39 -17.95
CA SER A 185 -5.95 23.17 -16.69
C SER A 185 -6.66 22.21 -15.72
N PRO A 186 -7.99 22.30 -15.48
CA PRO A 186 -8.69 21.35 -14.62
C PRO A 186 -8.60 19.91 -15.12
N ARG A 187 -8.78 19.69 -16.43
CA ARG A 187 -8.67 18.35 -17.05
C ARG A 187 -7.27 17.79 -16.90
N ARG A 188 -6.24 18.59 -17.23
CA ARG A 188 -4.82 18.18 -17.09
C ARG A 188 -4.48 17.86 -15.63
N ALA A 189 -4.95 18.68 -14.70
CA ALA A 189 -4.72 18.51 -13.28
C ALA A 189 -5.37 17.22 -12.77
N ALA A 190 -6.67 17.03 -13.04
CA ALA A 190 -7.42 15.84 -12.65
C ALA A 190 -6.72 14.57 -13.14
N THR A 191 -6.48 14.46 -14.46
CA THR A 191 -5.87 13.25 -15.04
C THR A 191 -4.44 12.98 -14.54
N SER A 192 -3.69 14.00 -14.13
CA SER A 192 -2.32 13.83 -13.62
C SER A 192 -2.31 13.43 -12.14
N VAL A 193 -3.16 14.07 -11.32
CA VAL A 193 -3.35 13.76 -9.90
C VAL A 193 -3.98 12.38 -9.74
N GLY A 194 -5.01 12.07 -10.53
CA GLY A 194 -5.66 10.77 -10.64
C GLY A 194 -4.67 9.65 -10.94
N ARG A 195 -3.88 9.80 -12.00
CA ARG A 195 -2.84 8.81 -12.34
C ARG A 195 -1.79 8.65 -11.25
N ALA A 196 -1.29 9.75 -10.68
CA ALA A 196 -0.23 9.70 -9.68
C ALA A 196 -0.69 9.07 -8.36
N LEU A 197 -1.84 9.51 -7.84
CA LEU A 197 -2.39 8.98 -6.58
C LEU A 197 -2.98 7.59 -6.77
N GLY A 198 -3.62 7.30 -7.90
CA GLY A 198 -4.08 5.95 -8.26
C GLY A 198 -2.92 4.95 -8.29
N ALA A 199 -1.81 5.31 -8.95
CA ALA A 199 -0.61 4.49 -8.90
C ALA A 199 -0.12 4.32 -7.45
N THR A 200 -0.04 5.41 -6.67
CA THR A 200 0.40 5.41 -5.27
C THR A 200 -0.42 4.44 -4.41
N ARG A 201 -1.75 4.45 -4.56
CA ARG A 201 -2.66 3.52 -3.88
C ARG A 201 -2.38 2.07 -4.28
N VAL A 202 -2.16 1.79 -5.58
CA VAL A 202 -1.79 0.46 -6.06
C VAL A 202 -0.46 -0.01 -5.48
N LEU A 203 0.56 0.85 -5.34
CA LEU A 203 1.81 0.48 -4.69
C LEU A 203 1.60 0.21 -3.21
N LEU A 204 0.87 1.07 -2.48
CA LEU A 204 0.54 0.84 -1.08
C LEU A 204 -0.14 -0.52 -0.88
N ARG A 205 -1.13 -0.84 -1.73
CA ARG A 205 -1.80 -2.15 -1.75
C ARG A 205 -0.80 -3.28 -2.01
N SER A 206 0.02 -3.14 -3.05
CA SER A 206 1.06 -4.12 -3.39
C SER A 206 2.00 -4.38 -2.21
N LEU A 207 2.46 -3.34 -1.51
CA LEU A 207 3.34 -3.46 -0.34
C LEU A 207 2.63 -4.18 0.83
N ARG A 208 1.36 -3.86 1.10
CA ARG A 208 0.53 -4.57 2.10
C ARG A 208 0.36 -6.04 1.75
N MET A 209 -0.01 -6.35 0.51
CA MET A 209 -0.16 -7.73 0.02
C MET A 209 1.16 -8.51 0.12
N GLY A 210 2.29 -7.89 -0.26
CA GLY A 210 3.61 -8.49 -0.10
C GLY A 210 3.93 -8.80 1.36
N SER A 211 3.57 -7.89 2.28
CA SER A 211 3.72 -8.12 3.73
C SER A 211 2.86 -9.29 4.22
N ALA A 212 1.60 -9.39 3.77
CA ALA A 212 0.68 -10.46 4.14
C ALA A 212 1.13 -11.81 3.56
N ALA A 213 1.67 -11.83 2.34
CA ALA A 213 2.24 -13.01 1.71
C ALA A 213 3.46 -13.52 2.49
N VAL A 214 4.39 -12.64 2.87
CA VAL A 214 5.57 -12.97 3.69
C VAL A 214 5.14 -13.47 5.07
N ALA A 215 4.19 -12.81 5.72
CA ALA A 215 3.65 -13.23 7.01
C ALA A 215 2.99 -14.62 6.93
N THR A 216 2.27 -14.90 5.84
CA THR A 216 1.63 -16.20 5.62
C THR A 216 2.64 -17.30 5.31
N ALA A 217 3.65 -17.03 4.47
CA ALA A 217 4.75 -17.95 4.21
C ALA A 217 5.56 -18.27 5.48
N SER A 218 5.81 -17.25 6.30
CA SER A 218 6.39 -17.37 7.63
C SER A 218 5.57 -18.31 8.53
N ARG A 219 4.24 -18.12 8.62
CA ARG A 219 3.35 -19.00 9.38
C ARG A 219 3.36 -20.44 8.84
N ARG A 220 3.35 -20.61 7.52
CA ARG A 220 3.43 -21.93 6.87
C ARG A 220 4.75 -22.63 7.17
N LEU A 221 5.87 -21.93 7.13
CA LEU A 221 7.19 -22.45 7.49
C LEU A 221 7.26 -22.91 8.95
N GLN A 222 6.69 -22.14 9.88
CA GLN A 222 6.60 -22.53 11.29
C GLN A 222 5.78 -23.82 11.48
N ARG A 223 4.73 -24.03 10.67
CA ARG A 223 3.87 -25.22 10.71
C ARG A 223 4.49 -26.43 10.02
N SER A 224 5.07 -26.27 8.83
CA SER A 224 5.68 -27.34 8.03
C SER A 224 6.99 -27.87 8.62
N GLY A 225 7.70 -27.03 9.39
CA GLY A 225 8.84 -27.43 10.21
C GLY A 225 8.46 -28.41 11.33
N ARG A 226 7.17 -28.74 11.51
CA ARG A 226 6.69 -29.83 12.35
C ARG A 226 6.56 -31.17 11.61
N SER A 227 7.01 -31.23 10.35
CA SER A 227 7.05 -32.47 9.58
C SER A 227 8.22 -33.36 10.04
N SER A 228 7.90 -34.62 10.36
CA SER A 228 8.85 -35.69 10.67
C SER A 228 10.13 -35.70 9.78
N PRO A 229 10.05 -35.51 8.45
CA PRO A 229 11.25 -35.53 7.60
C PRO A 229 12.21 -34.34 7.78
N CYS A 230 11.72 -33.10 7.99
CA CYS A 230 12.60 -31.94 8.22
C CYS A 230 13.32 -32.05 9.56
N ASP A 231 12.57 -32.40 10.63
CA ASP A 231 13.15 -32.60 11.96
C ASP A 231 14.20 -33.73 11.96
N ALA A 232 13.94 -34.83 11.23
CA ALA A 232 14.90 -35.91 11.07
C ALA A 232 16.16 -35.48 10.29
N ALA A 233 16.01 -34.69 9.23
CA ALA A 233 17.13 -34.20 8.43
C ALA A 233 18.03 -33.24 9.23
N LEU A 234 17.43 -32.30 9.98
CA LEU A 234 18.16 -31.38 10.85
C LEU A 234 18.88 -32.12 11.98
N LEU A 235 18.23 -33.12 12.59
CA LEU A 235 18.83 -33.97 13.63
C LEU A 235 20.03 -34.76 13.08
N ARG A 236 19.88 -35.33 11.87
CA ARG A 236 20.96 -36.06 11.20
C ARG A 236 22.15 -35.18 10.88
N MET A 237 21.91 -33.95 10.43
CA MET A 237 22.95 -32.97 10.12
C MET A 237 23.70 -32.50 11.37
N THR A 238 22.99 -32.25 12.47
CA THR A 238 23.55 -31.54 13.65
C THR A 238 24.03 -32.46 14.77
N TYR A 239 23.34 -33.57 15.03
CA TYR A 239 23.58 -34.40 16.23
C TYR A 239 24.11 -35.80 15.92
N CYS A 240 23.79 -36.39 14.78
CA CYS A 240 24.22 -37.77 14.49
C CYS A 240 25.74 -37.95 14.42
N ALA A 241 26.51 -36.92 14.05
CA ALA A 241 27.96 -36.96 14.09
C ALA A 241 28.48 -37.03 15.53
N ARG A 242 27.93 -36.19 16.41
CA ARG A 242 28.28 -36.13 17.84
C ARG A 242 27.93 -37.42 18.57
N CYS A 243 26.79 -38.04 18.22
CA CYS A 243 26.40 -39.35 18.75
C CYS A 243 27.33 -40.49 18.29
N ARG A 244 28.04 -40.32 17.17
CA ARG A 244 29.05 -41.26 16.67
C ARG A 244 30.46 -40.99 17.20
N GLY A 245 30.61 -40.09 18.18
CA GLY A 245 31.91 -39.75 18.77
C GLY A 245 32.74 -38.75 17.95
N ILE A 246 32.17 -38.12 16.92
CA ILE A 246 32.85 -37.07 16.14
C ILE A 246 32.83 -35.77 16.96
N PRO A 247 33.96 -35.07 17.10
CA PRO A 247 34.04 -33.85 17.90
C PRO A 247 33.18 -32.72 17.30
N PRO A 248 32.59 -31.85 18.14
CA PRO A 248 31.70 -30.75 17.70
C PRO A 248 32.43 -29.63 16.95
N THR A 249 33.76 -29.66 16.90
CA THR A 249 34.58 -28.73 16.11
C THR A 249 34.47 -28.98 14.60
N LEU A 250 34.05 -30.18 14.18
CA LEU A 250 33.75 -30.48 12.79
C LEU A 250 32.33 -30.03 12.44
N ARG A 251 32.23 -29.13 11.46
CA ARG A 251 30.96 -28.62 10.94
C ARG A 251 30.39 -29.57 9.87
N PRO A 252 29.05 -29.61 9.68
CA PRO A 252 28.46 -30.36 8.58
C PRO A 252 28.94 -29.80 7.24
N CYS A 253 29.16 -30.68 6.26
CA CYS A 253 29.52 -30.29 4.90
C CYS A 253 28.44 -29.38 4.29
N ALA A 254 28.83 -28.45 3.43
CA ALA A 254 27.90 -27.52 2.77
C ALA A 254 26.77 -28.24 2.03
N GLY A 255 27.08 -29.31 1.27
CA GLY A 255 26.07 -30.10 0.55
C GLY A 255 25.07 -30.81 1.48
N LEU A 256 25.53 -31.36 2.61
CA LEU A 256 24.64 -31.97 3.60
C LEU A 256 23.74 -30.92 4.26
N CYS A 257 24.29 -29.73 4.52
CA CYS A 257 23.55 -28.61 5.06
C CYS A 257 22.43 -28.14 4.13
N LEU A 258 22.77 -27.89 2.86
CA LEU A 258 21.80 -27.45 1.85
C LEU A 258 20.70 -28.48 1.62
N ASN A 259 21.02 -29.76 1.58
CA ASN A 259 20.02 -30.83 1.40
C ASN A 259 19.09 -30.96 2.61
N ALA A 260 19.61 -30.84 3.83
CA ALA A 260 18.78 -30.85 5.03
C ALA A 260 17.83 -29.64 5.08
N LEU A 261 18.31 -28.45 4.69
CA LEU A 261 17.51 -27.24 4.63
C LEU A 261 16.48 -27.25 3.50
N ARG A 262 16.79 -27.83 2.34
CA ARG A 262 15.89 -27.88 1.18
C ARG A 262 14.54 -28.51 1.52
N GLY A 263 14.53 -29.61 2.28
CA GLY A 263 13.29 -30.24 2.74
C GLY A 263 12.49 -29.37 3.71
N CYS A 264 13.17 -28.59 4.56
CA CYS A 264 12.53 -27.67 5.51
C CYS A 264 11.97 -26.41 4.83
N LEU A 265 12.58 -25.97 3.73
CA LEU A 265 12.20 -24.77 2.97
C LEU A 265 11.18 -25.04 1.85
N THR A 266 10.73 -26.29 1.69
CA THR A 266 9.73 -26.69 0.69
C THR A 266 8.51 -25.75 0.60
N PRO A 267 7.87 -25.32 1.71
CA PRO A 267 6.72 -24.40 1.62
C PRO A 267 7.06 -22.99 1.17
N LEU A 268 8.34 -22.60 1.19
CA LEU A 268 8.80 -21.32 0.66
C LEU A 268 9.11 -21.43 -0.85
N ALA A 269 9.44 -22.63 -1.35
CA ALA A 269 9.72 -22.85 -2.76
C ALA A 269 8.49 -22.58 -3.65
N GLU A 270 7.28 -22.82 -3.13
CA GLU A 270 6.03 -22.47 -3.83
C GLU A 270 5.85 -20.95 -4.02
N LEU A 271 6.46 -20.13 -3.15
CA LEU A 271 6.37 -18.67 -3.22
C LEU A 271 7.46 -18.04 -4.10
N GLU A 272 8.53 -18.78 -4.44
CA GLU A 272 9.71 -18.23 -5.12
C GLU A 272 9.39 -17.55 -6.46
N LEU A 273 8.67 -18.24 -7.35
CA LEU A 273 8.30 -17.71 -8.67
C LEU A 273 7.29 -16.54 -8.57
N PRO A 274 6.15 -16.66 -7.85
CA PRO A 274 5.24 -15.53 -7.67
C PRO A 274 5.89 -14.31 -6.99
N TRP A 275 6.80 -14.55 -6.04
CA TRP A 275 7.50 -13.47 -5.34
C TRP A 275 8.44 -12.70 -6.25
N ALA A 276 9.19 -13.39 -7.13
CA ALA A 276 10.06 -12.72 -8.09
C ALA A 276 9.27 -11.81 -9.05
N ALA A 277 8.14 -12.30 -9.59
CA ALA A 277 7.26 -11.51 -10.45
C ALA A 277 6.61 -10.32 -9.69
N TYR A 278 6.25 -10.52 -8.43
CA TYR A 278 5.75 -9.46 -7.54
C TYR A 278 6.80 -8.37 -7.34
N VAL A 279 8.04 -8.73 -6.98
CA VAL A 279 9.13 -7.78 -6.76
C VAL A 279 9.39 -6.96 -8.01
N GLU A 280 9.49 -7.59 -9.18
CA GLU A 280 9.67 -6.90 -10.46
C GLU A 280 8.54 -5.90 -10.74
N SER A 281 7.29 -6.30 -10.47
CA SER A 281 6.13 -5.43 -10.66
C SER A 281 6.13 -4.24 -9.67
N ALA A 282 6.49 -4.48 -8.42
CA ALA A 282 6.61 -3.45 -7.39
C ALA A 282 7.73 -2.44 -7.72
N GLU A 283 8.88 -2.92 -8.21
CA GLU A 283 9.98 -2.06 -8.66
C GLU A 283 9.56 -1.15 -9.82
N ARG A 284 8.83 -1.69 -10.81
CA ARG A 284 8.27 -0.90 -11.92
C ARG A 284 7.29 0.18 -11.43
N LEU A 285 6.46 -0.13 -10.44
CA LEU A 285 5.55 0.85 -9.83
C LEU A 285 6.31 1.95 -9.10
N VAL A 286 7.34 1.61 -8.32
CA VAL A 286 8.20 2.58 -7.63
C VAL A 286 8.91 3.48 -8.64
N ALA A 287 9.47 2.92 -9.71
CA ALA A 287 10.14 3.67 -10.76
C ALA A 287 9.20 4.68 -11.43
N ALA A 288 7.96 4.26 -11.72
CA ALA A 288 6.94 5.17 -12.26
C ALA A 288 6.57 6.32 -11.31
N MET A 289 6.66 6.11 -9.99
CA MET A 289 6.32 7.11 -8.97
C MET A 289 7.43 8.06 -8.58
N VAL A 290 8.69 7.63 -8.65
CA VAL A 290 9.84 8.53 -8.44
C VAL A 290 10.00 9.46 -9.64
N GLY A 291 9.53 9.02 -10.82
CA GLY A 291 9.92 9.60 -12.10
C GLY A 291 11.31 9.10 -12.48
N ASP A 292 11.62 9.01 -13.77
CA ASP A 292 12.90 8.47 -14.23
C ASP A 292 14.07 9.19 -13.53
N PRO A 293 15.01 8.47 -12.89
CA PRO A 293 16.23 9.08 -12.40
C PRO A 293 17.03 9.60 -13.61
N PRO A 294 17.76 10.73 -13.51
CA PRO A 294 18.48 11.33 -14.63
C PRO A 294 19.63 10.48 -15.23
N THR A 295 19.79 9.21 -14.83
CA THR A 295 20.94 8.37 -15.19
C THR A 295 20.62 6.88 -15.46
N ALA A 296 19.36 6.47 -15.65
CA ALA A 296 19.10 5.10 -16.12
C ALA A 296 19.46 4.99 -17.61
N PRO A 297 20.39 4.10 -18.03
CA PRO A 297 20.66 3.87 -19.44
C PRO A 297 19.39 3.33 -20.09
N ALA A 298 18.95 4.03 -21.14
CA ALA A 298 17.80 3.68 -21.96
C ALA A 298 17.90 2.22 -22.42
N GLN A 299 17.15 1.33 -21.78
CA GLN A 299 16.78 0.07 -22.41
C GLN A 299 15.60 0.35 -23.31
N VAL A 300 15.91 0.34 -24.60
CA VAL A 300 15.06 0.18 -25.78
C VAL A 300 13.60 -0.08 -25.44
N TYR A 301 12.79 0.97 -25.46
CA TYR A 301 11.38 0.86 -25.81
C TYR A 301 11.15 1.72 -27.04
N THR A 302 10.43 1.10 -27.97
CA THR A 302 10.16 1.51 -29.34
C THR A 302 9.73 2.95 -29.49
N SER A 303 10.22 3.58 -30.56
CA SER A 303 9.81 4.89 -31.06
C SER A 303 8.31 4.92 -31.33
N ASP A 304 7.54 5.49 -30.40
CA ASP A 304 6.25 6.08 -30.73
C ASP A 304 6.19 7.49 -30.13
N SER A 305 6.63 8.44 -30.94
CA SER A 305 6.77 9.85 -30.62
C SER A 305 5.44 10.58 -30.83
N THR A 306 4.46 10.34 -29.97
CA THR A 306 3.23 11.17 -29.90
C THR A 306 2.67 11.40 -28.49
N SER A 307 3.38 11.05 -27.42
CA SER A 307 3.02 11.57 -26.08
C SER A 307 4.25 11.79 -25.19
N THR A 308 4.76 13.02 -25.17
CA THR A 308 5.59 13.53 -24.08
C THR A 308 4.71 13.72 -22.83
N SER A 309 4.06 12.65 -22.37
CA SER A 309 3.43 12.60 -21.05
C SER A 309 4.56 12.46 -20.05
N SER A 310 5.20 13.58 -19.71
CA SER A 310 6.21 13.66 -18.66
C SER A 310 5.70 12.90 -17.44
N ARG A 311 6.33 11.75 -17.16
CA ARG A 311 6.00 10.86 -16.04
C ARG A 311 6.44 11.56 -14.76
N HIS A 312 5.61 12.50 -14.32
CA HIS A 312 5.83 13.21 -13.07
C HIS A 312 5.45 12.29 -11.92
N GLY A 313 6.43 11.98 -11.08
CA GLY A 313 6.21 11.26 -9.84
C GLY A 313 5.21 11.96 -8.93
N VAL A 314 4.56 11.21 -8.02
CA VAL A 314 3.54 11.74 -7.11
C VAL A 314 4.04 12.94 -6.30
N ALA A 315 5.30 12.92 -5.87
CA ALA A 315 5.91 14.03 -5.15
C ALA A 315 6.00 15.31 -6.00
N ARG A 316 6.34 15.19 -7.29
CA ARG A 316 6.39 16.34 -8.21
C ARG A 316 5.00 16.90 -8.49
N ILE A 317 4.02 16.02 -8.73
CA ILE A 317 2.63 16.42 -8.97
C ILE A 317 2.11 17.20 -7.77
N LEU A 318 2.18 16.62 -6.57
CA LEU A 318 1.73 17.28 -5.33
C LEU A 318 2.46 18.60 -5.11
N ALA A 319 3.79 18.63 -5.23
CA ALA A 319 4.58 19.85 -5.02
C ALA A 319 4.34 20.98 -6.05
N SER A 320 3.66 20.67 -7.17
CA SER A 320 3.35 21.61 -8.25
C SER A 320 1.88 22.04 -8.31
N LEU A 321 1.01 21.50 -7.46
CA LEU A 321 -0.42 21.81 -7.48
C LEU A 321 -0.69 23.31 -7.26
N ASP A 322 0.08 23.96 -6.39
CA ASP A 322 0.00 25.41 -6.16
C ASP A 322 0.25 26.21 -7.45
N SER A 323 1.23 25.79 -8.25
CA SER A 323 1.54 26.44 -9.52
C SER A 323 0.44 26.21 -10.57
N TRP A 324 -0.15 25.02 -10.62
CA TRP A 324 -1.24 24.70 -11.56
C TRP A 324 -2.51 25.46 -11.21
N ILE A 325 -2.82 25.60 -9.92
CA ILE A 325 -3.94 26.41 -9.44
C ILE A 325 -3.71 27.87 -9.81
N SER A 326 -2.50 28.41 -9.60
CA SER A 326 -2.17 29.78 -9.97
C SER A 326 -2.25 30.01 -11.48
N GLU A 327 -1.73 29.09 -12.32
CA GLU A 327 -1.83 29.16 -13.79
C GLU A 327 -3.30 29.18 -14.24
N ALA A 328 -4.16 28.35 -13.65
CA ALA A 328 -5.58 28.33 -13.95
C ALA A 328 -6.26 29.66 -13.59
N ILE A 329 -5.99 30.19 -12.39
CA ILE A 329 -6.56 31.48 -11.96
C ILE A 329 -6.08 32.60 -12.89
N MET A 330 -4.78 32.65 -13.21
CA MET A 330 -4.21 33.63 -14.14
C MET A 330 -4.88 33.57 -15.51
N TYR A 331 -5.07 32.37 -16.05
CA TYR A 331 -5.75 32.18 -17.34
C TYR A 331 -7.19 32.71 -17.32
N ALA A 332 -7.92 32.47 -16.24
CA ALA A 332 -9.30 32.95 -16.09
C ALA A 332 -9.36 34.49 -16.00
N LEU A 333 -8.42 35.10 -15.27
CA LEU A 333 -8.32 36.56 -15.14
C LEU A 333 -7.94 37.22 -16.47
N GLU A 334 -6.99 36.65 -17.21
CA GLU A 334 -6.55 37.16 -18.52
C GLU A 334 -7.68 37.09 -19.56
N ASN A 335 -8.51 36.05 -19.51
CA ASN A 335 -9.64 35.85 -20.43
C ASN A 335 -10.97 36.43 -19.92
N GLY A 336 -10.94 37.24 -18.87
CA GLY A 336 -12.12 37.79 -18.19
C GLY A 336 -13.21 38.35 -19.12
N PRO A 337 -12.92 39.25 -20.07
CA PRO A 337 -13.93 39.84 -20.95
C PRO A 337 -14.61 38.83 -21.89
N THR A 338 -13.88 37.80 -22.32
CA THR A 338 -14.42 36.71 -23.15
C THR A 338 -15.31 35.80 -22.30
N LEU A 339 -14.88 35.56 -21.07
CA LEU A 339 -15.59 34.75 -20.10
C LEU A 339 -16.91 35.38 -19.68
N GLU A 340 -16.93 36.69 -19.44
CA GLU A 340 -18.13 37.48 -19.13
C GLU A 340 -19.16 37.39 -20.26
N LYS A 341 -18.75 37.61 -21.52
CA LYS A 341 -19.64 37.47 -22.69
C LYS A 341 -20.25 36.08 -22.82
N LYS A 342 -19.48 35.03 -22.55
CA LYS A 342 -19.98 33.65 -22.59
C LYS A 342 -21.00 33.38 -21.48
N VAL A 343 -20.71 33.84 -20.26
CA VAL A 343 -21.61 33.69 -19.11
C VAL A 343 -22.88 34.50 -19.31
N GLU A 344 -22.78 35.74 -19.81
CA GLU A 344 -23.91 36.60 -20.12
C GLU A 344 -24.78 35.99 -21.23
N PHE A 345 -24.17 35.53 -22.33
CA PHE A 345 -24.88 34.85 -23.41
C PHE A 345 -25.64 33.63 -22.89
N LEU A 346 -25.00 32.77 -22.09
CA LEU A 346 -25.65 31.60 -21.51
C LEU A 346 -26.74 31.99 -20.51
N ASN A 347 -26.55 33.04 -19.70
CA ASN A 347 -27.58 33.55 -18.80
C ASN A 347 -28.80 34.08 -19.55
N ILE A 348 -28.60 34.74 -20.70
CA ILE A 348 -29.69 35.21 -21.56
C ILE A 348 -30.44 34.02 -22.18
N VAL A 349 -29.72 33.00 -22.64
CA VAL A 349 -30.31 31.80 -23.27
C VAL A 349 -31.02 30.90 -22.24
N LEU A 350 -30.53 30.83 -21.00
CA LEU A 350 -31.05 29.92 -19.96
C LEU A 350 -32.06 30.55 -19.01
N LYS A 351 -32.08 31.88 -18.86
CA LYS A 351 -33.14 32.59 -18.09
C LYS A 351 -34.55 32.16 -18.50
N PRO A 352 -34.91 32.04 -19.79
CA PRO A 352 -36.23 31.58 -20.23
C PRO A 352 -36.54 30.12 -19.84
N LEU A 353 -35.53 29.25 -19.81
CA LEU A 353 -35.69 27.83 -19.46
C LEU A 353 -35.88 27.62 -17.95
N ARG A 354 -35.19 28.41 -17.12
CA ARG A 354 -35.36 28.39 -15.66
C ARG A 354 -36.76 28.83 -15.23
N SER A 355 -37.32 29.87 -15.85
CA SER A 355 -38.70 30.31 -15.58
C SER A 355 -39.75 29.27 -15.97
N HIS A 356 -39.50 28.49 -17.02
CA HIS A 356 -40.40 27.41 -17.42
C HIS A 356 -40.30 26.17 -16.50
N ALA A 357 -39.10 25.79 -16.04
CA ALA A 357 -38.93 24.67 -15.12
C ALA A 357 -39.58 24.95 -13.75
N THR A 358 -39.41 26.16 -13.19
CA THR A 358 -40.05 26.53 -11.91
C THR A 358 -41.55 26.75 -12.01
N ALA A 359 -42.09 26.93 -13.22
CA ALA A 359 -43.54 27.03 -13.44
C ALA A 359 -44.23 25.66 -13.55
N VAL A 360 -43.48 24.58 -13.82
CA VAL A 360 -44.00 23.21 -13.92
C VAL A 360 -44.01 22.49 -12.55
N GLU A 361 -43.27 23.01 -11.56
CA GLU A 361 -43.19 22.43 -10.20
C GLU A 361 -44.05 23.12 -9.13
N LYS A 362 -44.91 24.08 -9.50
CA LYS A 362 -45.95 24.57 -8.59
C LYS A 362 -47.27 23.82 -8.87
N PRO A 363 -47.79 23.03 -7.90
CA PRO A 363 -49.09 22.37 -8.05
C PRO A 363 -50.25 23.37 -8.09
#